data_AF-A0A1I5EW78-F1
#
_entry.id   AF-A0A1I5EW78-F1
#
_cell.length_a   1.000
_cell.length_b   1.000
_cell.length_c   1.000
_cell.angle_alpha   90.00
_cell.angle_beta   90.00
_cell.angle_gamma   90.00
#
_symmetry.space_group_name_H-M   'P 1'
#
loop_
_entity.id
_entity.type
_entity.pdbx_description
1 polymer ?
#
loop_
_entity_poly.entity_id
_entity_poly.type
_entity_poly.pdbx_seq_one_letter_code
_entity_poly.pdbx_strand_id
1 'polypeptide(L)'
;MNGSAHRSGIARARTELAGARLLAEHGFPDAAVSRAFHAAFRAAETALLVLGETRAEHSDVVSAFVRRAVRERSLDRQAGQLLRSLFNRRALADHSDSSAPPREAVLALEDAAFVVDAIEVWLAAPDLSGPPTVTGQATRRPAKPPRRAPPARPDGRPRPDGRPGPDERPRPNGRR
;
A
#
# COMPACT_ATOMS: atom_id res chain seq x y z
N MET A 1 -20.86 10.88 8.36
CA MET A 1 -20.49 9.70 9.16
C MET A 1 -18.98 9.34 9.11
N ASN A 2 -18.09 10.13 8.50
CA ASN A 2 -16.64 9.82 8.44
C ASN A 2 -15.86 9.97 9.76
N GLY A 3 -16.44 10.61 10.79
CA GLY A 3 -15.79 10.94 12.06
C GLY A 3 -15.29 9.75 12.88
N SER A 4 -16.06 8.66 12.93
CA SER A 4 -15.73 7.49 13.75
C SER A 4 -14.64 6.61 13.12
N ALA A 5 -14.68 6.46 11.80
CA ALA A 5 -13.76 5.60 11.05
C ALA A 5 -12.32 6.12 11.11
N HIS A 6 -12.10 7.44 10.91
CA HIS A 6 -10.73 7.96 10.97
C HIS A 6 -10.14 7.95 12.38
N ARG A 7 -10.96 8.19 13.41
CA ARG A 7 -10.51 8.07 14.81
C ARG A 7 -10.07 6.64 15.13
N SER A 8 -10.82 5.64 14.67
CA SER A 8 -10.41 4.24 14.83
C SER A 8 -9.13 3.91 14.05
N GLY A 9 -8.93 4.51 12.87
CA GLY A 9 -7.73 4.30 12.05
C GLY A 9 -6.47 4.85 12.72
N ILE A 10 -6.54 6.09 13.22
CA ILE A 10 -5.44 6.72 13.96
C ILE A 10 -5.16 6.00 15.28
N ALA A 11 -6.20 5.60 16.03
CA ALA A 11 -6.01 4.82 17.26
C ALA A 11 -5.24 3.52 16.98
N ARG A 12 -5.56 2.80 15.88
CA ARG A 12 -4.80 1.62 15.46
C ARG A 12 -3.36 1.96 15.07
N ALA A 13 -3.14 3.06 14.34
CA ALA A 13 -1.78 3.52 14.02
C ALA A 13 -0.94 3.77 15.29
N ARG A 14 -1.54 4.37 16.33
CA ARG A 14 -0.91 4.56 17.64
C ARG A 14 -0.59 3.23 18.34
N THR A 15 -1.48 2.25 18.27
CA THR A 15 -1.21 0.89 18.79
C THR A 15 -0.01 0.26 18.09
N GLU A 16 0.09 0.34 16.76
CA GLU A 16 1.24 -0.18 16.02
C GLU A 16 2.54 0.54 16.46
N LEU A 17 2.50 1.87 16.62
CA LEU A 17 3.65 2.67 17.06
C LEU A 17 4.13 2.28 18.47
N ALA A 18 3.21 2.03 19.40
CA ALA A 18 3.54 1.51 20.73
C ALA A 18 4.16 0.10 20.65
N GLY A 19 3.65 -0.76 19.77
CA GLY A 19 4.25 -2.08 19.51
C GLY A 19 5.67 -1.97 18.93
N ALA A 20 5.90 -1.05 18.00
CA ALA A 20 7.22 -0.79 17.43
C ALA A 20 8.21 -0.35 18.51
N ARG A 21 7.75 0.49 19.46
CA ARG A 21 8.57 0.96 20.58
C ARG A 21 9.02 -0.20 21.47
N LEU A 22 8.08 -1.07 21.86
CA LEU A 22 8.39 -2.25 22.66
C LEU A 22 9.40 -3.17 21.95
N LEU A 23 9.25 -3.38 20.65
CA LEU A 23 10.18 -4.18 19.86
C LEU A 23 11.60 -3.59 19.84
N ALA A 24 11.72 -2.27 19.69
CA ALA A 24 13.02 -1.60 19.72
C ALA A 24 13.67 -1.70 21.10
N GLU A 25 12.91 -1.47 22.17
CA GLU A 25 13.37 -1.56 23.57
C GLU A 25 13.85 -2.97 23.95
N HIS A 26 13.27 -4.02 23.34
CA HIS A 26 13.62 -5.40 23.61
C HIS A 26 14.63 -6.00 22.62
N GLY A 27 15.26 -5.18 21.77
CA GLY A 27 16.35 -5.62 20.90
C GLY A 27 15.91 -6.31 19.61
N PHE A 28 14.70 -5.99 19.10
CA PHE A 28 14.19 -6.50 17.83
C PHE A 28 14.10 -5.37 16.77
N PRO A 29 15.25 -4.88 16.26
CA PRO A 29 15.28 -3.68 15.43
C PRO A 29 14.56 -3.85 14.08
N ASP A 30 14.69 -4.98 13.40
CA ASP A 30 14.01 -5.23 12.13
C ASP A 30 12.49 -5.22 12.29
N ALA A 31 12.00 -5.94 13.31
CA ALA A 31 10.58 -5.98 13.65
C ALA A 31 10.06 -4.60 14.06
N ALA A 32 10.86 -3.80 14.77
CA ALA A 32 10.52 -2.44 15.14
C ALA A 32 10.39 -1.52 13.91
N VAL A 33 11.34 -1.57 12.97
CA VAL A 33 11.30 -0.81 11.70
C VAL A 33 10.05 -1.19 10.89
N SER A 34 9.80 -2.50 10.76
CA SER A 34 8.64 -3.01 10.05
C SER A 34 7.33 -2.51 10.67
N ARG A 35 7.23 -2.59 12.00
CA ARG A 35 6.06 -2.14 12.75
C ARG A 35 5.88 -0.61 12.71
N ALA A 36 6.97 0.16 12.74
CA ALA A 36 6.94 1.61 12.60
C ALA A 36 6.40 2.04 11.23
N PHE A 37 6.82 1.36 10.15
CA PHE A 37 6.20 1.55 8.83
C PHE A 37 4.70 1.26 8.86
N HIS A 38 4.26 0.15 9.46
CA HIS A 38 2.83 -0.18 9.54
C HIS A 38 2.00 0.86 10.31
N ALA A 39 2.56 1.48 11.35
CA ALA A 39 1.92 2.60 12.05
C ALA A 39 1.66 3.78 11.10
N ALA A 40 2.71 4.28 10.44
CA ALA A 40 2.62 5.38 9.48
C ALA A 40 1.72 5.04 8.28
N PHE A 41 1.79 3.79 7.81
CA PHE A 41 0.99 3.28 6.70
C PHE A 41 -0.51 3.29 7.02
N ARG A 42 -0.92 2.81 8.19
CA ARG A 42 -2.32 2.83 8.62
C ARG A 42 -2.87 4.25 8.71
N ALA A 43 -2.07 5.20 9.18
CA ALA A 43 -2.46 6.60 9.19
C ALA A 43 -2.65 7.13 7.76
N ALA A 44 -1.75 6.79 6.83
CA ALA A 44 -1.87 7.17 5.43
C ALA A 44 -3.09 6.54 4.73
N GLU A 45 -3.40 5.27 5.00
CA GLU A 45 -4.64 4.62 4.53
C GLU A 45 -5.88 5.35 5.05
N THR A 46 -5.85 5.75 6.32
CA THR A 46 -6.95 6.51 6.94
C THR A 46 -7.14 7.86 6.26
N ALA A 47 -6.06 8.58 5.95
CA ALA A 47 -6.13 9.84 5.22
C ALA A 47 -6.73 9.66 3.81
N LEU A 48 -6.31 8.62 3.07
CA LEU A 48 -6.86 8.32 1.75
C LEU A 48 -8.34 7.93 1.81
N LEU A 49 -8.73 7.14 2.82
CA LEU A 49 -10.12 6.74 3.03
C LEU A 49 -11.03 7.95 3.24
N VAL A 50 -10.57 8.95 4.02
CA VAL A 50 -11.29 10.21 4.23
C VAL A 50 -11.46 10.98 2.91
N LEU A 51 -10.46 10.92 2.02
CA LEU A 51 -10.53 11.46 0.67
C LEU A 51 -11.33 10.59 -0.32
N GLY A 52 -11.95 9.50 0.14
CA GLY A 52 -12.75 8.59 -0.67
C GLY A 52 -11.93 7.64 -1.56
N GLU A 53 -10.67 7.38 -1.21
CA GLU A 53 -9.77 6.55 -2.01
C GLU A 53 -9.20 5.37 -1.21
N THR A 54 -9.13 4.19 -1.85
CA THR A 54 -8.54 2.98 -1.28
C THR A 54 -7.59 2.34 -2.30
N ARG A 55 -6.51 1.71 -1.83
CA ARG A 55 -5.53 1.01 -2.66
C ARG A 55 -5.23 -0.36 -2.07
N ALA A 56 -4.81 -1.30 -2.92
CA ALA A 56 -4.52 -2.67 -2.50
C ALA A 56 -3.03 -2.88 -2.18
N GLU A 57 -2.14 -2.23 -2.94
CA GLU A 57 -0.70 -2.40 -2.80
C GLU A 57 -0.08 -1.31 -1.89
N HIS A 58 0.92 -1.68 -1.09
CA HIS A 58 1.59 -0.74 -0.20
C HIS A 58 2.22 0.44 -0.95
N SER A 59 2.88 0.16 -2.07
CA SER A 59 3.50 1.17 -2.94
C SER A 59 2.47 2.14 -3.55
N ASP A 60 1.27 1.63 -3.84
CA ASP A 60 0.16 2.43 -4.35
C ASP A 60 -0.39 3.36 -3.27
N VAL A 61 -0.55 2.90 -2.03
CA VAL A 61 -0.95 3.74 -0.88
C VAL A 61 0.06 4.87 -0.67
N VAL A 62 1.37 4.55 -0.58
CA VAL A 62 2.41 5.56 -0.37
C VAL A 62 2.40 6.61 -1.49
N SER A 63 2.27 6.16 -2.73
CA SER A 63 2.22 7.07 -3.89
C SER A 63 0.93 7.90 -3.93
N ALA A 64 -0.21 7.30 -3.58
CA ALA A 64 -1.48 7.99 -3.47
C ALA A 64 -1.44 9.05 -2.38
N PHE A 65 -0.91 8.73 -1.21
CA PHE A 65 -0.82 9.65 -0.07
C PHE A 65 -0.04 10.91 -0.43
N VAL A 66 1.15 10.73 -1.03
CA VAL A 66 1.97 11.87 -1.48
C VAL A 66 1.24 12.72 -2.52
N ARG A 67 0.51 12.11 -3.45
CA ARG A 67 -0.23 12.86 -4.46
C ARG A 67 -1.45 13.58 -3.85
N ARG A 68 -2.29 12.86 -3.14
CA ARG A 68 -3.65 13.27 -2.77
C ARG A 68 -3.70 14.06 -1.46
N ALA A 69 -2.94 13.65 -0.45
CA ALA A 69 -2.94 14.36 0.84
C ALA A 69 -1.88 15.47 0.84
N VAL A 70 -0.64 15.15 0.47
CA VAL A 70 0.47 16.10 0.56
C VAL A 70 0.39 17.19 -0.51
N ARG A 71 0.34 16.81 -1.79
CA ARG A 71 0.40 17.81 -2.88
C ARG A 71 -0.93 18.53 -3.12
N GLU A 72 -2.04 17.79 -3.11
CA GLU A 72 -3.35 18.36 -3.45
C GLU A 72 -4.09 18.97 -2.25
N ARG A 73 -3.75 18.56 -1.02
CA ARG A 73 -4.47 18.95 0.21
C ARG A 73 -3.56 19.50 1.31
N SER A 74 -2.36 19.93 0.93
CA SER A 74 -1.41 20.64 1.80
C SER A 74 -1.08 19.93 3.10
N LEU A 75 -1.13 18.60 3.13
CA LEU A 75 -0.52 17.84 4.22
C LEU A 75 1.00 18.04 4.20
N ASP A 76 1.62 18.08 5.37
CA ASP A 76 3.06 18.27 5.54
C ASP A 76 3.91 17.44 4.54
N ARG A 77 4.78 18.13 3.80
CA ARG A 77 5.67 17.53 2.79
C ARG A 77 6.65 16.54 3.41
N GLN A 78 7.13 16.80 4.62
CA GLN A 78 8.04 15.92 5.35
C GLN A 78 7.35 14.59 5.66
N ALA A 79 6.07 14.58 6.04
CA ALA A 79 5.34 13.34 6.30
C ALA A 79 5.31 12.43 5.05
N GLY A 80 5.12 13.00 3.86
CA GLY A 80 5.19 12.25 2.61
C GLY A 80 6.57 11.66 2.30
N GLN A 81 7.64 12.37 2.66
CA GLN A 81 9.02 11.89 2.47
C GLN A 81 9.36 10.79 3.47
N LEU A 82 9.02 10.99 4.74
CA LEU A 82 9.26 10.04 5.81
C LEU A 82 8.48 8.73 5.59
N LEU A 83 7.22 8.79 5.16
CA LEU A 83 6.46 7.58 4.82
C LEU A 83 7.14 6.77 3.71
N ARG A 84 7.67 7.44 2.68
CA ARG A 84 8.41 6.77 1.60
C ARG A 84 9.73 6.18 2.09
N SER A 85 10.44 6.90 2.95
CA SER A 85 11.67 6.42 3.60
C SER A 85 11.39 5.17 4.43
N LEU A 86 10.37 5.20 5.28
CA LEU A 86 9.91 4.05 6.10
C LEU A 86 9.58 2.84 5.24
N PHE A 87 8.87 3.03 4.12
CA PHE A 87 8.57 1.92 3.19
C PHE A 87 9.84 1.23 2.67
N ASN A 88 10.85 2.00 2.30
CA ASN A 88 12.13 1.47 1.81
C ASN A 88 12.90 0.77 2.93
N ARG A 89 12.96 1.37 4.13
CA ARG A 89 13.64 0.79 5.29
C ARG A 89 13.02 -0.52 5.74
N ARG A 90 11.69 -0.59 5.74
CA ARG A 90 10.94 -1.82 6.02
C ARG A 90 11.23 -2.91 5.00
N ALA A 91 11.35 -2.57 3.71
CA ALA A 91 11.74 -3.55 2.70
C ALA A 91 13.14 -4.13 2.93
N LEU A 92 14.08 -3.34 3.45
CA LEU A 92 15.39 -3.84 3.88
C LEU A 92 15.22 -4.74 5.11
N ALA A 93 14.65 -4.22 6.21
CA ALA A 93 14.47 -4.97 7.46
C ALA A 93 13.73 -6.32 7.29
N ASP A 94 12.73 -6.39 6.40
CA ASP A 94 11.94 -7.61 6.19
C ASP A 94 12.64 -8.67 5.31
N HIS A 95 13.63 -8.27 4.51
CA HIS A 95 14.16 -9.10 3.42
C HIS A 95 15.69 -9.13 3.30
N SER A 96 16.44 -8.36 4.08
CA SER A 96 17.90 -8.40 4.09
C SER A 96 18.43 -9.50 5.03
N ASP A 97 19.54 -10.11 4.64
CA ASP A 97 20.27 -11.06 5.50
C ASP A 97 21.01 -10.36 6.66
N SER A 98 21.16 -9.03 6.59
CA SER A 98 21.70 -8.20 7.66
C SER A 98 20.59 -7.56 8.49
N SER A 99 20.71 -7.65 9.81
CA SER A 99 19.79 -7.00 10.74
C SER A 99 20.01 -5.49 10.77
N ALA A 100 18.92 -4.73 10.86
CA ALA A 100 18.95 -3.30 11.06
C ALA A 100 19.68 -2.94 12.37
N PRO A 101 20.52 -1.90 12.38
CA PRO A 101 21.15 -1.48 13.63
C PRO A 101 20.11 -0.89 14.59
N PRO A 102 20.28 -1.01 15.92
CA PRO A 102 19.31 -0.48 16.90
C PRO A 102 18.94 0.99 16.71
N ARG A 103 19.91 1.82 16.29
CA ARG A 103 19.67 3.23 15.95
C ARG A 103 18.62 3.42 14.84
N GLU A 104 18.56 2.50 13.89
CA GLU A 104 17.61 2.58 12.77
C GLU A 104 16.18 2.36 13.25
N ALA A 105 15.99 1.48 14.24
CA ALA A 105 14.69 1.29 14.87
C ALA A 105 14.21 2.56 15.59
N VAL A 106 15.11 3.26 16.30
CA VAL A 106 14.80 4.53 16.96
C VAL A 106 14.42 5.61 15.95
N LEU A 107 15.21 5.77 14.88
CA LEU A 107 14.89 6.74 13.81
C LEU A 107 13.58 6.40 13.10
N ALA A 108 13.30 5.12 12.85
CA ALA A 108 12.05 4.69 12.25
C ALA A 108 10.85 4.99 13.15
N LEU A 109 11.01 4.87 14.47
CA LEU A 109 9.98 5.24 15.45
C LEU A 109 9.67 6.74 15.44
N GLU A 110 10.71 7.57 15.45
CA GLU A 110 10.57 9.04 15.42
C GLU A 110 9.88 9.48 14.12
N ASP A 111 10.33 8.95 12.98
CA ASP A 111 9.74 9.28 11.69
C ASP A 111 8.29 8.80 11.57
N ALA A 112 7.98 7.61 12.08
CA ALA A 112 6.61 7.11 12.08
C ALA A 112 5.71 7.92 13.00
N ALA A 113 6.20 8.34 14.17
CA ALA A 113 5.48 9.24 15.08
C ALA A 113 5.15 10.56 14.38
N PHE A 114 6.13 11.18 13.73
CA PHE A 114 5.93 12.42 12.97
C PHE A 114 4.84 12.26 11.91
N VAL A 115 4.88 11.17 11.13
CA VAL A 115 3.87 10.92 10.08
C VAL A 115 2.47 10.78 10.69
N VAL A 116 2.33 10.00 11.78
CA VAL A 116 1.03 9.81 12.45
C VAL A 116 0.50 11.13 13.01
N ASP A 117 1.35 11.92 13.67
CA ASP A 117 1.00 13.23 14.23
C ASP A 117 0.55 14.20 13.14
N ALA A 118 1.31 14.32 12.05
CA ALA A 118 1.00 15.23 10.94
C ALA A 118 -0.34 14.88 10.28
N ILE A 119 -0.64 13.58 10.14
CA ILE A 119 -1.92 13.12 9.59
C ILE A 119 -3.06 13.39 10.57
N GLU A 120 -2.88 13.16 11.87
CA GLU A 120 -3.90 13.43 12.87
C GLU A 120 -4.26 14.92 12.94
N VAL A 121 -3.26 15.80 12.91
CA VAL A 121 -3.46 17.25 12.82
C VAL A 121 -4.20 17.63 11.54
N TRP A 122 -3.81 17.07 10.39
CA TRP A 122 -4.48 17.33 9.12
C TRP A 122 -5.94 16.85 9.11
N LEU A 123 -6.24 15.70 9.72
CA LEU A 123 -7.60 15.18 9.87
C LEU A 123 -8.48 16.04 10.78
N ALA A 124 -7.87 16.80 11.71
CA ALA A 124 -8.58 17.75 12.55
C ALA A 124 -8.94 19.06 11.82
N ALA A 125 -8.40 19.30 10.62
CA ALA A 125 -8.68 20.45 9.76
C ALA A 125 -9.62 20.05 8.60
N PRO A 126 -10.95 20.25 8.72
CA PRO A 126 -11.93 19.72 7.75
C PRO A 126 -11.91 20.43 6.39
N ASP A 127 -11.39 21.65 6.34
CA ASP A 127 -11.17 22.42 5.12
C ASP A 127 -10.10 21.77 4.21
N LEU A 128 -9.08 21.16 4.81
CA LEU A 128 -8.03 20.45 4.09
C LEU A 128 -8.39 18.97 3.87
N SER A 129 -8.95 18.32 4.89
CA SER A 129 -9.24 16.89 4.89
C SER A 129 -10.64 16.50 4.43
N GLY A 130 -11.52 17.48 4.19
CA GLY A 130 -12.87 17.24 3.73
C GLY A 130 -12.89 16.53 2.37
N PRO A 131 -13.87 15.63 2.13
CA PRO A 131 -14.08 15.08 0.81
C PRO A 131 -14.29 16.24 -0.18
N PRO A 132 -13.77 16.15 -1.42
CA PRO A 132 -14.03 17.20 -2.41
C PRO A 132 -15.54 17.44 -2.51
N THR A 133 -15.97 18.69 -2.40
CA THR A 133 -17.35 19.09 -2.70
C THR A 133 -17.67 18.54 -4.08
N VAL A 134 -18.67 17.65 -4.18
CA VAL A 134 -19.05 17.04 -5.45
C VAL A 134 -19.70 18.13 -6.30
N THR A 135 -18.88 18.86 -7.06
CA THR A 135 -19.34 19.75 -8.12
C THR A 135 -19.19 19.00 -9.43
N GLY A 136 -20.28 18.37 -9.89
CA GLY A 136 -20.46 17.93 -11.28
C GLY A 136 -19.78 16.61 -11.68
N GLN A 137 -20.63 15.62 -11.98
CA GLN A 137 -20.41 14.39 -12.77
C GLN A 137 -19.07 13.64 -12.58
N ALA A 138 -19.10 12.64 -11.71
CA ALA A 138 -18.09 11.58 -11.69
C ALA A 138 -18.09 10.82 -13.02
N THR A 139 -17.06 11.02 -13.85
CA THR A 139 -16.74 10.13 -14.95
C THR A 139 -16.46 8.74 -14.37
N ARG A 140 -17.20 7.74 -14.86
CA ARG A 140 -17.04 6.34 -14.44
C ARG A 140 -15.58 5.92 -14.58
N ARG A 141 -15.04 5.32 -13.53
CA ARG A 141 -13.67 4.78 -13.46
C ARG A 141 -13.44 3.85 -14.67
N PRO A 142 -12.40 4.05 -15.50
CA PRO A 142 -12.10 3.09 -16.57
C PRO A 142 -11.80 1.73 -15.97
N ALA A 143 -12.35 0.67 -16.56
CA ALA A 143 -12.06 -0.70 -16.16
C ALA A 143 -10.55 -0.97 -16.22
N LYS A 144 -10.05 -1.77 -15.27
CA LYS A 144 -8.64 -2.20 -15.25
C LYS A 144 -8.29 -2.81 -16.61
N PRO A 145 -7.28 -2.31 -17.33
CA PRO A 145 -6.92 -2.90 -18.61
C PRO A 145 -6.53 -4.37 -18.40
N PRO A 146 -6.93 -5.28 -19.31
CA PRO A 146 -6.56 -6.68 -19.21
C PRO A 146 -5.03 -6.81 -19.20
N ARG A 147 -4.50 -7.69 -18.34
CA ARG A 147 -3.06 -7.97 -18.27
C ARG A 147 -2.58 -8.39 -19.67
N ARG A 148 -1.58 -7.70 -20.23
CA ARG A 148 -0.95 -8.10 -21.49
C ARG A 148 -0.41 -9.53 -21.34
N ALA A 149 -0.73 -10.38 -22.31
CA ALA A 149 -0.12 -11.69 -22.42
C ALA A 149 1.41 -11.54 -22.55
N PRO A 150 2.20 -12.45 -21.97
CA PRO A 150 3.65 -12.48 -22.19
C PRO A 150 3.97 -12.55 -23.69
N PRO A 151 5.06 -11.93 -24.16
CA PRO A 151 5.48 -12.04 -25.55
C PRO A 151 5.72 -13.52 -25.91
N ALA A 152 5.34 -13.89 -27.13
CA ALA A 152 5.67 -15.20 -27.69
C ALA A 152 7.20 -15.37 -27.70
N ARG A 153 7.68 -16.55 -27.29
CA ARG A 153 9.11 -16.88 -27.39
C ARG A 153 9.54 -16.81 -28.86
N PRO A 154 10.74 -16.31 -29.18
CA PRO A 154 11.19 -16.10 -30.56
C PRO A 154 11.48 -17.39 -31.35
N ASP A 155 11.35 -18.57 -30.75
CA ASP A 155 11.97 -19.78 -31.30
C ASP A 155 11.00 -20.85 -31.84
N GLY A 156 9.69 -20.57 -31.94
CA GLY A 156 8.74 -21.45 -32.66
C GLY A 156 8.60 -22.90 -32.16
N ARG A 157 9.29 -23.29 -31.08
CA ARG A 157 9.24 -24.68 -30.56
C ARG A 157 7.97 -24.88 -29.73
N PRO A 158 7.12 -25.87 -30.07
CA PRO A 158 5.98 -26.23 -29.23
C PRO A 158 6.46 -26.79 -27.88
N ARG A 159 5.67 -26.56 -26.82
CA ARG A 159 5.89 -27.17 -25.49
C ARG A 159 5.75 -28.70 -25.61
N PRO A 160 6.58 -29.50 -24.92
CA PRO A 160 6.40 -30.94 -24.89
C PRO A 160 5.37 -31.27 -23.79
N ASP A 161 4.10 -30.96 -24.02
CA ASP A 161 3.03 -31.36 -23.11
C ASP A 161 2.03 -32.23 -23.89
N GLY A 162 2.25 -33.55 -23.79
CA GLY A 162 1.44 -34.59 -24.38
C GLY A 162 0.00 -34.61 -23.85
N ARG A 163 -0.90 -33.89 -24.53
CA ARG A 163 -2.33 -34.13 -24.48
C ARG A 163 -2.88 -34.16 -25.92
N PRO A 164 -3.53 -35.25 -26.36
CA PRO A 164 -4.14 -35.30 -27.68
C PRO A 164 -5.30 -34.30 -27.78
N GLY A 165 -5.36 -33.55 -28.88
CA GLY A 165 -6.41 -32.59 -29.18
C GLY A 165 -7.72 -33.27 -29.62
N PRO A 166 -8.88 -32.61 -29.45
CA PRO A 166 -10.18 -33.21 -29.66
C PRO A 166 -10.61 -33.10 -31.13
N ASP A 167 -9.99 -33.86 -32.03
CA ASP A 167 -10.54 -33.99 -33.40
C ASP A 167 -10.15 -35.26 -34.18
N GLU A 168 -10.03 -36.39 -33.48
CA GLU A 168 -10.17 -37.72 -34.08
C GLU A 168 -11.44 -38.38 -33.55
N ARG A 169 -12.60 -37.90 -34.03
CA ARG A 169 -13.81 -38.72 -34.02
C ARG A 169 -13.79 -39.58 -35.29
N PRO A 170 -13.79 -40.91 -35.19
CA PRO A 170 -13.91 -41.77 -36.36
C PRO A 170 -15.25 -41.53 -37.05
N ARG A 171 -15.23 -41.42 -38.38
CA ARG A 171 -16.40 -41.19 -39.22
C ARG A 171 -17.39 -42.36 -39.11
N PRO A 172 -18.71 -42.10 -39.09
CA PRO A 172 -19.71 -43.16 -39.10
C PRO A 172 -19.69 -43.90 -40.44
N ASN A 173 -19.53 -45.22 -40.37
CA ASN A 173 -19.59 -46.09 -41.54
C ASN A 173 -21.03 -46.14 -42.06
N GLY A 174 -21.24 -45.68 -43.29
CA GLY A 174 -22.54 -45.66 -43.95
C GLY A 174 -22.77 -46.93 -44.78
N ARG A 175 -23.66 -47.78 -44.28
CA ARG A 175 -24.63 -48.65 -44.97
C ARG A 175 -24.13 -49.68 -46.00
N ARG A 176 -24.42 -50.95 -45.71
CA ARG A 176 -25.37 -51.78 -46.48
C ARG A 176 -25.99 -52.84 -45.57
#